data_AF-A0A662CY77-F1
#
_entry.id   AF-A0A662CY77-F1
#
_cell.length_a   1.000
_cell.length_b   1.000
_cell.length_c   1.000
_cell.angle_alpha   90.00
_cell.angle_beta   90.00
_cell.angle_gamma   90.00
#
_symmetry.space_group_name_H-M   'P 1'
#
loop_
_entity.id
_entity.type
_entity.pdbx_description
1 polymer ?
#
loop_
_entity_poly.entity_id
_entity_poly.type
_entity_poly.pdbx_seq_one_letter_code
_entity_poly.pdbx_strand_id
1 'polypeptide(L)'
;EDYRGNQADCQARWAAKNPGYWKRYREKHPESAQRNRDKQRERNRINRRQPPAKSILPTIANMDAKHQQKPLISGYYELTPLTDPPFANMDPIVVRIDEAVDFRVLPVD
;
A
#
# COMPACT_ATOMS: atom_id res chain seq x y z
N GLU A 1 7.80 -19.57 -1.30
CA GLU A 1 7.69 -18.36 -0.47
C GLU A 1 8.98 -17.51 -0.45
N ASP A 2 9.89 -17.62 -1.43
CA ASP A 2 11.30 -17.30 -1.15
C ASP A 2 11.84 -15.92 -1.57
N TYR A 3 11.02 -15.05 -2.17
CA TYR A 3 11.53 -13.74 -2.62
C TYR A 3 11.70 -12.74 -1.46
N ARG A 4 10.69 -12.63 -0.59
CA ARG A 4 10.68 -11.63 0.50
C ARG A 4 11.69 -11.97 1.60
N GLY A 5 11.80 -13.25 1.96
CA GLY A 5 12.78 -13.72 2.95
C GLY A 5 14.22 -13.48 2.47
N ASN A 6 14.52 -13.87 1.23
CA ASN A 6 15.84 -13.64 0.64
C ASN A 6 16.20 -12.14 0.56
N GLN A 7 15.23 -11.28 0.28
CA GLN A 7 15.46 -9.83 0.25
C GLN A 7 15.78 -9.26 1.64
N ALA A 8 15.06 -9.69 2.68
CA ALA A 8 15.30 -9.28 4.06
C ALA A 8 16.69 -9.73 4.54
N ASP A 9 17.06 -10.99 4.27
CA ASP A 9 18.37 -11.54 4.63
C ASP A 9 19.52 -10.83 3.91
N CYS A 10 19.36 -10.55 2.61
CA CYS A 10 20.32 -9.77 1.86
C CYS A 10 20.52 -8.37 2.46
N GLN A 11 19.43 -7.69 2.84
CA GLN A 11 19.49 -6.38 3.47
C GLN A 11 20.16 -6.44 4.84
N ALA A 12 19.82 -7.44 5.67
CA ALA A 12 20.40 -7.64 6.98
C ALA A 12 21.91 -7.88 6.91
N ARG A 13 22.35 -8.80 6.03
CA ARG A 13 23.79 -9.09 5.81
C ARG A 13 24.54 -7.86 5.29
N TRP A 14 23.95 -7.13 4.35
CA TRP A 14 24.58 -5.91 3.83
C TRP A 14 24.70 -4.82 4.89
N ALA A 15 23.66 -4.60 5.71
CA ALA A 15 23.68 -3.61 6.78
C ALA A 15 24.69 -3.97 7.87
N ALA A 16 24.79 -5.25 8.25
CA ALA A 16 25.76 -5.74 9.22
C ALA A 16 27.21 -5.53 8.72
N LYS A 17 27.45 -5.74 7.42
CA LYS A 17 28.76 -5.51 6.78
C LYS A 17 29.10 -4.03 6.59
N ASN A 18 28.10 -3.15 6.54
CA ASN A 18 28.28 -1.73 6.19
C ASN A 18 27.69 -0.79 7.26
N PRO A 19 28.15 -0.87 8.53
CA PRO A 19 27.63 -0.02 9.59
C PRO A 19 27.90 1.46 9.29
N GLY A 20 26.86 2.29 9.46
CA GLY A 20 26.97 3.73 9.24
C GLY A 20 27.15 4.16 7.77
N TYR A 21 27.10 3.24 6.81
CA TYR A 21 27.28 3.55 5.38
C TYR A 21 26.35 4.67 4.92
N TRP A 22 25.05 4.58 5.23
CA TRP A 22 24.08 5.59 4.80
C TRP A 22 24.36 6.98 5.37
N LYS A 23 24.92 7.06 6.58
CA LYS A 23 25.33 8.34 7.19
C LYS A 23 26.49 8.94 6.40
N ARG A 24 27.57 8.17 6.23
CA ARG A 24 28.76 8.57 5.45
C ARG A 24 28.43 8.91 4.00
N TYR A 25 27.54 8.15 3.38
CA TYR A 25 27.08 8.38 2.01
C TYR A 25 26.40 9.74 1.88
N ARG A 26 25.51 10.09 2.82
CA ARG A 26 24.81 11.38 2.83
C ARG A 26 25.74 12.55 3.14
N GLU A 27 26.70 12.37 4.04
CA GLU A 27 27.75 13.36 4.32
C GLU A 27 28.61 13.63 3.09
N LYS A 28 28.97 12.58 2.32
CA LYS A 28 29.76 12.69 1.09
C LYS A 28 28.96 13.22 -0.12
N HIS A 29 27.63 13.05 -0.13
CA HIS A 29 26.77 13.45 -1.26
C HIS A 29 25.60 14.33 -0.77
N PRO A 30 25.88 15.50 -0.18
CA PRO A 30 24.85 16.35 0.42
C PRO A 30 23.83 16.84 -0.61
N GLU A 31 24.26 17.15 -1.83
CA GLU A 31 23.39 17.59 -2.92
C GLU A 31 22.38 16.52 -3.34
N SER A 32 22.83 15.27 -3.49
CA SER A 32 21.95 14.14 -3.82
C SER A 32 20.97 13.85 -2.67
N ALA A 33 21.43 13.95 -1.42
CA ALA A 33 20.57 13.81 -0.25
C ALA A 33 19.49 14.92 -0.21
N GLN A 34 19.88 16.17 -0.49
CA GLN A 34 18.96 17.31 -0.50
C GLN A 34 17.94 17.20 -1.63
N ARG A 35 18.37 16.90 -2.86
CA ARG A 35 17.48 16.65 -4.00
C ARG A 35 16.47 15.54 -3.71
N ASN A 36 16.89 14.45 -3.07
CA ASN A 36 15.98 13.37 -2.71
C ASN A 36 14.94 13.81 -1.67
N ARG A 37 15.34 14.62 -0.68
CA ARG A 37 14.41 15.21 0.31
C ARG A 37 13.38 16.11 -0.36
N ASP A 38 13.81 16.96 -1.30
CA ASP A 38 12.90 17.88 -1.99
C ASP A 38 11.91 17.14 -2.88
N LYS A 39 12.36 16.09 -3.61
CA LYS A 39 11.47 15.19 -4.35
C LYS A 39 10.47 14.45 -3.44
N GLN A 40 10.89 14.04 -2.25
CA GLN A 40 9.99 13.41 -1.28
C GLN A 40 8.95 14.42 -0.75
N ARG A 41 9.36 15.66 -0.45
CA ARG A 41 8.43 16.74 -0.05
C ARG A 41 7.40 17.03 -1.13
N GLU A 42 7.84 17.07 -2.39
CA GLU A 42 6.94 17.28 -3.53
C GLU A 42 5.92 16.15 -3.66
N ARG A 43 6.37 14.89 -3.64
CA ARG A 43 5.47 13.73 -3.64
C ARG A 43 4.48 13.79 -2.49
N ASN A 44 4.94 14.08 -1.27
CA ASN A 44 4.06 14.21 -0.11
C ASN A 44 3.04 15.35 -0.27
N ARG A 45 3.44 16.48 -0.86
CA ARG A 45 2.56 17.63 -1.12
C ARG A 45 1.49 17.30 -2.16
N ILE A 46 1.87 16.65 -3.26
CA ILE A 46 0.94 16.20 -4.29
C ILE A 46 -0.06 15.21 -3.68
N ASN A 47 0.43 14.23 -2.92
CA ASN A 47 -0.42 13.20 -2.30
C ASN A 47 -1.42 13.78 -1.28
N ARG A 48 -1.03 14.79 -0.50
CA ARG A 48 -1.94 15.49 0.44
C ARG A 48 -3.04 16.29 -0.25
N ARG A 49 -2.84 16.68 -1.51
CA ARG A 49 -3.79 17.48 -2.29
C ARG A 49 -4.74 16.61 -3.12
N GLN A 50 -4.47 15.32 -3.26
CA GLN A 50 -5.38 14.38 -3.90
C GLN A 50 -6.50 14.03 -2.92
N PRO A 51 -7.78 13.99 -3.36
CA PRO A 51 -8.87 13.51 -2.53
C PRO A 51 -8.59 12.07 -2.08
N PRO A 52 -9.06 11.65 -0.88
CA PRO A 52 -8.77 10.35 -0.28
C PRO A 52 -9.25 9.14 -1.12
N ALA A 53 -9.94 9.38 -2.24
CA ALA A 53 -10.53 8.37 -3.09
C ALA A 53 -9.56 7.69 -4.08
N LYS A 54 -8.30 8.13 -4.25
CA LYS A 54 -7.41 7.56 -5.31
C LYS A 54 -6.42 6.47 -4.88
N SER A 55 -6.29 6.11 -3.61
CA SER A 55 -5.49 4.91 -3.26
C SER A 55 -5.92 4.24 -1.96
N ILE A 56 -6.49 3.04 -2.07
CA ILE A 56 -6.68 2.07 -0.98
C ILE A 56 -5.31 1.56 -0.46
N LEU A 57 -4.26 1.72 -1.28
CA LEU A 57 -2.89 1.37 -0.90
C LEU A 57 -2.19 2.56 -0.22
N PRO A 58 -1.30 2.32 0.75
CA PRO A 58 -0.45 3.38 1.28
C PRO A 58 0.33 3.99 0.12
N THR A 59 0.22 5.32 -0.03
CA THR A 59 0.84 6.08 -1.14
C THR A 59 2.37 5.99 -1.15
N ILE A 60 2.94 5.42 -0.11
CA ILE A 60 4.30 4.89 -0.06
C ILE A 60 4.14 3.41 0.27
N ALA A 61 4.46 2.54 -0.68
CA ALA A 61 4.52 1.11 -0.42
C ALA A 61 5.54 0.85 0.69
N ASN A 62 5.05 0.54 1.89
CA ASN A 62 5.88 -0.03 2.94
C ASN A 62 5.81 -1.54 2.77
N MET A 63 6.96 -2.20 2.60
CA MET A 63 7.02 -3.66 2.51
C MET A 63 6.50 -4.33 3.80
N ASP A 64 6.54 -3.60 4.92
CA ASP A 64 6.06 -4.03 6.24
C ASP A 64 4.63 -3.53 6.55
N ALA A 65 3.94 -2.92 5.58
CA ALA A 65 2.54 -2.54 5.79
C ALA A 65 1.70 -3.82 5.97
N LYS A 66 1.36 -4.14 7.22
CA LYS A 66 0.26 -5.05 7.51
C LYS A 66 -1.01 -4.42 6.96
N HIS A 67 -1.45 -4.88 5.80
CA HIS A 67 -2.80 -4.58 5.33
C HIS A 67 -3.75 -5.15 6.38
N GLN A 68 -4.32 -4.28 7.20
CA GLN A 68 -5.45 -4.67 8.03
C GLN A 68 -6.55 -5.09 7.04
N GLN A 69 -6.68 -6.40 6.81
CA GLN A 69 -7.85 -6.93 6.16
C GLN A 69 -9.01 -6.57 7.08
N LYS A 70 -9.78 -5.55 6.69
CA LYS A 70 -11.05 -5.31 7.35
C LYS A 70 -11.90 -6.55 7.07
N PRO A 71 -12.47 -7.21 8.09
CA PRO A 71 -13.38 -8.31 7.84
C PRO A 71 -14.51 -7.81 6.94
N LEU A 72 -14.82 -8.56 5.89
CA LEU A 72 -15.94 -8.26 5.02
C LEU A 72 -17.22 -8.58 5.82
N ILE A 73 -17.95 -7.54 6.20
CA ILE A 73 -19.18 -7.69 6.97
C ILE A 73 -20.33 -7.89 5.99
N SER A 74 -21.25 -8.81 6.26
CA SER A 74 -22.46 -8.92 5.43
C SER A 74 -23.32 -7.66 5.61
N GLY A 75 -23.82 -7.08 4.52
CA GLY A 75 -24.61 -5.85 4.59
C GLY A 75 -24.90 -5.20 3.23
N TYR A 76 -25.58 -4.07 3.28
CA TYR A 76 -25.79 -3.21 2.11
C TYR A 76 -24.62 -2.24 1.95
N TYR A 77 -24.15 -2.12 0.72
CA TYR A 77 -23.01 -1.31 0.33
C TYR A 77 -23.38 -0.39 -0.83
N GLU A 78 -22.93 0.85 -0.77
CA GLU A 78 -22.96 1.78 -1.90
C GLU A 78 -21.67 1.62 -2.71
N LEU A 79 -21.80 1.26 -3.98
CA LEU A 79 -20.70 1.23 -4.94
C LEU A 79 -20.66 2.55 -5.70
N THR A 80 -19.60 3.31 -5.46
CA THR A 80 -19.26 4.50 -6.25
C THR A 80 -18.12 4.15 -7.21
N PRO A 81 -18.23 4.44 -8.51
CA PRO A 81 -17.13 4.28 -9.45
C PRO A 81 -15.87 5.02 -8.98
N LEU A 82 -14.71 4.34 -9.02
CA LEU A 82 -13.44 4.89 -8.54
C LEU A 82 -12.79 5.89 -9.53
N THR A 83 -13.30 5.95 -10.75
CA THR A 83 -12.82 6.82 -11.85
C THR A 83 -13.85 7.89 -12.16
N ASP A 84 -13.42 9.11 -12.45
CA ASP A 84 -14.28 10.19 -12.96
C ASP A 84 -14.84 9.74 -14.34
N PRO A 85 -16.13 9.38 -14.46
CA PRO A 85 -16.70 9.08 -15.76
C PRO A 85 -16.91 10.39 -16.53
N PRO A 86 -16.66 10.43 -17.85
CA PRO A 86 -16.75 11.65 -18.65
C PRO A 86 -18.18 12.21 -18.79
N PHE A 87 -19.21 11.51 -18.30
CA PHE A 87 -20.60 11.94 -18.36
C PHE A 87 -21.28 11.68 -17.02
N ALA A 88 -22.05 12.68 -16.58
CA ALA A 88 -22.73 12.70 -15.28
C ALA A 88 -23.88 11.69 -15.22
N ASN A 89 -23.60 10.52 -14.67
CA ASN A 89 -24.53 9.92 -13.72
C ASN A 89 -23.72 9.34 -12.55
N MET A 90 -23.88 9.95 -11.38
CA MET A 90 -23.10 9.66 -10.15
C MET A 90 -23.93 8.91 -9.10
N ASP A 91 -25.09 8.38 -9.47
CA ASP A 91 -25.91 7.67 -8.49
C ASP A 91 -25.19 6.41 -8.00
N PRO A 92 -24.97 6.25 -6.68
CA PRO A 92 -24.33 5.07 -6.12
C PRO A 92 -25.20 3.84 -6.38
N ILE A 93 -24.57 2.74 -6.78
CA ILE A 93 -25.27 1.46 -6.94
C ILE A 93 -25.30 0.77 -5.57
N VAL A 94 -26.49 0.58 -5.01
CA VAL A 94 -26.66 -0.16 -3.77
C VAL A 94 -26.63 -1.66 -4.07
N VAL A 95 -25.71 -2.38 -3.44
CA VAL A 95 -25.58 -3.84 -3.54
C VAL A 95 -25.63 -4.47 -2.14
N ARG A 96 -26.19 -5.67 -2.03
CA ARG A 96 -26.06 -6.48 -0.81
C ARG A 96 -24.88 -7.42 -1.00
N ILE A 97 -23.95 -7.41 -0.05
CA ILE A 97 -22.85 -8.36 0.02
C ILE A 97 -23.15 -9.32 1.18
N ASP A 98 -23.18 -10.61 0.87
CA ASP A 98 -23.32 -11.68 1.84
C ASP A 98 -21.97 -12.41 1.97
N GLU A 99 -21.50 -12.63 3.20
CA GLU A 99 -20.31 -13.43 3.47
C GLU A 99 -20.61 -14.89 3.11
N ALA A 100 -19.92 -15.41 2.09
CA ALA A 100 -20.02 -16.82 1.75
C ALA A 100 -19.28 -17.65 2.80
N VAL A 101 -20.02 -18.24 3.73
CA VAL A 101 -19.47 -19.27 4.62
C VAL A 101 -19.20 -20.51 3.76
N ASP A 102 -17.93 -20.82 3.57
CA ASP A 102 -17.47 -22.01 2.86
C ASP A 102 -17.95 -23.26 3.61
N PHE A 103 -19.02 -23.90 3.10
CA PHE A 103 -19.44 -25.21 3.59
C PHE A 103 -18.43 -26.24 3.10
N ARG A 104 -17.41 -26.50 3.93
CA ARG A 104 -16.57 -27.68 3.75
C ARG A 104 -17.47 -28.91 3.69
N VAL A 105 -17.48 -29.56 2.53
CA VAL A 105 -18.11 -30.86 2.30
C VAL A 105 -17.56 -31.84 3.33
N LEU A 106 -18.43 -32.35 4.21
CA LEU A 106 -18.07 -33.45 5.11
C LEU A 106 -17.74 -34.68 4.26
N PRO A 107 -16.68 -35.44 4.57
CA PRO A 107 -16.41 -36.69 3.90
C PRO A 107 -17.58 -37.65 4.16
N VAL A 108 -18.05 -38.31 3.11
CA VAL A 108 -18.99 -39.42 3.20
C VAL A 108 -18.18 -40.66 3.58
N ASP A 109 -18.56 -41.31 4.68
CA ASP A 109 -18.01 -42.59 5.14
C ASP A 109 -18.21 -43.73 4.12
#